data_AF-A0A2P2M0K7-F1
#
_entry.id   AF-A0A2P2M0K7-F1
#
_cell.length_a   1.000
_cell.length_b   1.000
_cell.length_c   1.000
_cell.angle_alpha   90.00
_cell.angle_beta   90.00
_cell.angle_gamma   90.00
#
_symmetry.space_group_name_H-M   'P 1'
#
loop_
_entity.id
_entity.type
_entity.pdbx_description
1 polymer ?
#
loop_
_entity_poly.entity_id
_entity_poly.type
_entity_poly.pdbx_seq_one_letter_code
_entity_poly.pdbx_strand_id
1 'polypeptide(L)'
;MGSLRLPSLNALTVLHSDFGGKQSTKSLPRINLLSPSMPSPMKMTSPLRTRYFCRSVIKMRAGEEDFELKQMRDMAAAKKRWDAMIREGKVKVLTPREAGYAIQLSNKTLLDVRPSIEHKKAWVKGSTWIPIFEVDDRLDPGTLSRKITTFMMGGWWSGVPTLSYNNQFLSMIKEKFSEDMNLIVACQKGLRSLAACELLYNAGYRNLFWVQGGLEAAKEEELVKEGPQPLKFAGLGGVSEFLGWTDQQRAAAAKEGWGYRLLFSARLVGVFLVADALFIGAQQVGRYIQEIRSH
;
A
#
# COMPACT_ATOMS: atom_id res chain seq x y z
N MET A 1 25.89 43.69 -1.70
CA MET A 1 26.13 42.27 -1.35
C MET A 1 24.99 41.86 -0.42
N GLY A 2 23.95 41.14 -0.79
CA GLY A 2 23.77 40.11 -1.81
C GLY A 2 23.04 38.96 -1.13
N SER A 3 21.74 39.13 -0.89
CA SER A 3 20.83 38.16 -0.26
C SER A 3 20.62 36.96 -1.19
N LEU A 4 20.86 35.74 -0.69
CA LEU A 4 20.59 34.49 -1.41
C LEU A 4 19.51 33.70 -0.66
N ARG A 5 18.26 33.92 -1.09
CA ARG A 5 17.11 33.06 -0.85
C ARG A 5 17.23 31.82 -1.75
N LEU A 6 17.05 30.65 -1.15
CA LEU A 6 16.87 29.35 -1.82
C LEU A 6 15.51 29.31 -2.56
N PRO A 7 15.43 28.80 -3.79
CA PRO A 7 14.16 28.56 -4.46
C PRO A 7 13.58 27.18 -4.15
N SER A 8 12.29 27.19 -3.82
CA SER A 8 11.39 26.05 -3.68
C SER A 8 11.09 25.40 -5.05
N LEU A 9 11.26 24.09 -5.17
CA LEU A 9 10.92 23.34 -6.38
C LEU A 9 9.57 22.61 -6.20
N ASN A 10 8.52 23.22 -6.72
CA ASN A 10 7.26 22.58 -7.10
C ASN A 10 6.94 22.99 -8.54
N ALA A 11 6.31 22.08 -9.27
CA ALA A 11 5.76 22.23 -10.63
C ALA A 11 6.78 22.19 -11.80
N LEU A 12 6.93 21.00 -12.41
CA LEU A 12 7.32 20.87 -13.81
C LEU A 12 6.06 20.50 -14.60
N THR A 13 5.39 21.54 -15.10
CA THR A 13 4.45 21.45 -16.21
C THR A 13 5.23 21.65 -17.50
N VAL A 14 5.17 20.60 -18.33
CA VAL A 14 5.32 20.52 -19.78
C VAL A 14 5.43 21.88 -20.49
N LEU A 15 6.53 22.08 -21.25
CA LEU A 15 6.56 23.02 -22.36
C LEU A 15 6.96 22.30 -23.66
N HIS A 16 6.13 22.57 -24.65
CA HIS A 16 6.24 22.33 -26.08
C HIS A 16 7.67 22.38 -26.65
N SER A 17 8.00 21.41 -27.50
CA SER A 17 8.97 21.61 -28.58
C SER A 17 8.36 21.08 -29.88
N ASP A 18 8.01 22.01 -30.77
CA ASP A 18 7.66 21.75 -32.15
C ASP A 18 8.85 21.15 -32.90
N PHE A 19 8.62 20.02 -33.57
CA PHE A 19 9.46 19.59 -34.69
C PHE A 19 8.55 19.14 -35.84
N GLY A 20 8.57 19.93 -36.91
CA GLY A 20 7.85 19.67 -38.14
C GLY A 20 8.43 18.51 -38.94
N GLY A 21 7.55 17.70 -39.51
CA GLY A 21 7.90 16.55 -40.34
C GLY A 21 6.75 16.12 -41.25
N LYS A 22 6.58 16.88 -42.34
CA LYS A 22 5.96 16.57 -43.65
C LYS A 22 5.13 15.27 -43.78
N GLN A 23 3.84 15.46 -44.10
CA GLN A 23 2.97 14.46 -44.71
C GLN A 23 3.50 14.05 -46.10
N SER A 24 3.42 12.75 -46.43
CA SER A 24 3.51 12.25 -47.80
C SER A 24 2.46 11.18 -48.04
N THR A 25 1.54 11.51 -48.94
CA THR A 25 0.48 10.69 -49.51
C THR A 25 1.02 9.77 -50.60
N LYS A 26 0.64 8.48 -50.62
CA LYS A 26 0.60 7.67 -51.85
C LYS A 26 -0.62 6.72 -51.84
N SER A 27 -1.37 6.83 -52.93
CA SER A 27 -2.56 6.09 -53.38
C SER A 27 -2.20 4.80 -54.11
N LEU A 28 -3.09 3.78 -54.19
CA LEU A 28 -3.90 3.30 -55.35
C LEU A 28 -4.18 1.77 -55.16
N PRO A 29 -5.04 1.04 -55.93
CA PRO A 29 -6.51 1.19 -56.06
C PRO A 29 -7.33 -0.14 -56.26
N ARG A 30 -8.68 -0.02 -56.32
CA ARG A 30 -9.73 -0.78 -57.11
C ARG A 30 -9.85 -2.33 -56.97
N ILE A 31 -11.03 -3.00 -56.97
CA ILE A 31 -12.08 -3.09 -58.01
C ILE A 31 -13.47 -3.52 -57.46
N ASN A 32 -14.50 -2.84 -57.99
CA ASN A 32 -15.96 -3.05 -58.22
C ASN A 32 -16.69 -4.39 -57.91
N LEU A 33 -18.01 -4.29 -57.60
CA LEU A 33 -19.12 -4.75 -58.48
C LEU A 33 -20.56 -4.35 -58.01
N LEU A 34 -21.30 -3.69 -58.93
CA LEU A 34 -22.74 -3.75 -59.29
C LEU A 34 -23.94 -3.40 -58.34
N SER A 35 -24.78 -2.50 -58.88
CA SER A 35 -26.15 -2.01 -58.55
C SER A 35 -27.26 -2.91 -59.19
N PRO A 36 -28.58 -2.55 -59.38
CA PRO A 36 -29.41 -1.39 -58.97
C PRO A 36 -30.88 -1.72 -58.54
N SER A 37 -31.65 -0.73 -58.02
CA SER A 37 -33.01 -0.34 -58.54
C SER A 37 -33.72 0.72 -57.67
N MET A 38 -34.40 1.63 -58.36
CA MET A 38 -35.19 2.82 -57.97
C MET A 38 -36.71 2.46 -57.86
N PRO A 39 -37.68 3.30 -57.40
CA PRO A 39 -37.74 4.77 -57.56
C PRO A 39 -38.34 5.63 -56.41
N SER A 40 -38.11 6.94 -56.55
CA SER A 40 -38.71 8.13 -55.91
C SER A 40 -40.19 8.36 -56.34
N PRO A 41 -40.93 9.46 -55.98
CA PRO A 41 -40.53 10.69 -55.26
C PRO A 41 -41.59 11.24 -54.25
N MET A 42 -41.20 12.22 -53.41
CA MET A 42 -41.91 13.51 -53.29
C MET A 42 -41.18 14.48 -52.35
N LYS A 43 -41.07 15.72 -52.82
CA LYS A 43 -40.39 16.85 -52.19
C LYS A 43 -41.26 17.44 -51.06
N MET A 44 -40.65 17.80 -49.93
CA MET A 44 -41.10 18.96 -49.15
C MET A 44 -39.94 19.57 -48.36
N THR A 45 -39.71 20.86 -48.62
CA THR A 45 -38.71 21.74 -48.01
C THR A 45 -39.17 22.25 -46.64
N SER A 46 -38.29 22.26 -45.63
CA SER A 46 -38.21 23.33 -44.62
C SER A 46 -36.86 23.28 -43.88
N PRO A 47 -36.23 24.42 -43.53
CA PRO A 47 -34.99 24.43 -42.75
C PRO A 47 -35.32 24.67 -41.27
N LEU A 48 -35.10 23.67 -40.41
CA LEU A 48 -35.11 23.88 -38.96
C LEU A 48 -33.72 23.67 -38.37
N ARG A 49 -33.12 24.82 -38.07
CA ARG A 49 -31.89 25.10 -37.33
C ARG A 49 -31.78 24.25 -36.07
N THR A 50 -30.97 23.19 -36.10
CA THR A 50 -30.60 22.43 -34.90
C THR A 50 -29.65 23.28 -34.03
N ARG A 51 -30.18 23.88 -32.97
CA ARG A 51 -29.33 24.38 -31.87
C ARG A 51 -28.71 23.16 -31.19
N TYR A 52 -27.40 22.97 -31.38
CA TYR A 52 -26.63 22.07 -30.55
C TYR A 52 -26.65 22.59 -29.11
N PHE A 53 -27.52 22.00 -28.30
CA PHE A 53 -27.47 22.16 -26.85
C PHE A 53 -26.23 21.41 -26.38
N CYS A 54 -25.17 22.15 -26.10
CA CYS A 54 -23.96 21.60 -25.50
C CYS A 54 -24.31 21.19 -24.06
N ARG A 55 -24.70 19.92 -23.89
CA ARG A 55 -24.94 19.32 -22.58
C ARG A 55 -23.57 19.15 -21.93
N SER A 56 -23.18 20.13 -21.12
CA SER A 56 -22.03 20.01 -20.22
C SER A 56 -22.32 18.87 -19.24
N VAL A 57 -21.75 17.69 -19.54
CA VAL A 57 -21.70 16.58 -18.61
C VAL A 57 -20.72 16.98 -17.52
N ILE A 58 -21.26 17.38 -16.36
CA ILE A 58 -20.47 17.60 -15.14
C ILE A 58 -19.84 16.25 -14.76
N LYS A 59 -18.58 16.07 -15.15
CA LYS A 59 -17.78 14.87 -14.86
C LYS A 59 -17.19 14.99 -13.46
N MET A 60 -18.03 14.89 -12.43
CA MET A 60 -17.59 14.99 -11.02
C MET A 60 -17.23 13.65 -10.36
N ARG A 61 -17.17 12.55 -11.11
CA ARG A 61 -16.90 11.20 -10.57
C ARG A 61 -15.69 10.49 -11.20
N ALA A 62 -14.74 11.25 -11.75
CA ALA A 62 -13.56 10.69 -12.43
C ALA A 62 -12.26 10.77 -11.60
N GLY A 63 -12.16 11.71 -10.65
CA GLY A 63 -10.87 12.01 -10.00
C GLY A 63 -10.35 10.91 -9.06
N GLU A 64 -11.22 10.23 -8.33
CA GLU A 64 -10.81 9.25 -7.31
C GLU A 64 -10.54 7.86 -7.93
N GLU A 65 -11.38 7.41 -8.86
CA GLU A 65 -11.16 6.17 -9.63
C GLU A 65 -9.88 6.26 -10.47
N ASP A 66 -9.59 7.42 -11.07
CA ASP A 66 -8.35 7.66 -11.81
C ASP A 66 -7.12 7.65 -10.88
N PHE A 67 -7.26 8.11 -9.63
CA PHE A 67 -6.18 8.08 -8.63
C PHE A 67 -5.84 6.67 -8.17
N GLU A 68 -6.85 5.86 -7.88
CA GLU A 68 -6.68 4.44 -7.51
C GLU A 68 -6.05 3.64 -8.66
N LEU A 69 -6.54 3.83 -9.89
CA LEU A 69 -5.96 3.20 -11.09
C LEU A 69 -4.51 3.63 -11.31
N LYS A 70 -4.20 4.91 -11.10
CA LYS A 70 -2.82 5.42 -11.16
C LYS A 70 -1.96 4.75 -10.09
N GLN A 71 -2.44 4.67 -8.85
CA GLN A 71 -1.72 4.01 -7.76
C GLN A 71 -1.47 2.52 -8.05
N MET A 72 -2.46 1.80 -8.60
CA MET A 72 -2.29 0.41 -9.01
C MET A 72 -1.21 0.26 -10.10
N ARG A 73 -1.20 1.16 -11.10
CA ARG A 73 -0.17 1.17 -12.15
C ARG A 73 1.22 1.47 -11.59
N ASP A 74 1.33 2.45 -10.69
CA ASP A 74 2.58 2.83 -10.05
C ASP A 74 3.13 1.70 -9.17
N MET A 75 2.27 1.01 -8.42
CA MET A 75 2.63 -0.19 -7.65
C MET A 75 3.09 -1.34 -8.55
N ALA A 76 2.40 -1.59 -9.66
CA ALA A 76 2.79 -2.61 -10.62
C ALA A 76 4.14 -2.29 -11.29
N ALA A 77 4.37 -1.02 -11.63
CA ALA A 77 5.64 -0.55 -12.16
C ALA A 77 6.77 -0.68 -11.13
N ALA A 78 6.52 -0.34 -9.86
CA ALA A 78 7.47 -0.51 -8.77
C ALA A 78 7.82 -1.98 -8.55
N LYS A 79 6.83 -2.88 -8.52
CA LYS A 79 7.07 -4.32 -8.41
C LYS A 79 7.95 -4.86 -9.53
N LYS A 80 7.66 -4.49 -10.78
CA LYS A 80 8.50 -4.86 -11.94
C LYS A 80 9.93 -4.34 -11.81
N ARG A 81 10.11 -3.11 -11.30
CA ARG A 81 11.44 -2.53 -11.02
C ARG A 81 12.19 -3.34 -9.96
N TRP A 82 11.52 -3.71 -8.87
CA TRP A 82 12.15 -4.50 -7.81
C TRP A 82 12.49 -5.93 -8.25
N ASP A 83 11.60 -6.58 -9.00
CA ASP A 83 11.87 -7.90 -9.59
C ASP A 83 13.08 -7.84 -10.54
N ALA A 84 13.24 -6.74 -11.29
CA ALA A 84 14.42 -6.52 -12.12
C ALA A 84 15.70 -6.37 -11.27
N MET A 85 15.68 -5.65 -10.15
CA MET A 85 16.84 -5.52 -9.26
C MET A 85 17.30 -6.87 -8.69
N ILE A 86 16.34 -7.74 -8.33
CA ILE A 86 16.63 -9.10 -7.88
C ILE A 86 17.25 -9.91 -9.02
N ARG A 87 16.64 -9.86 -10.22
CA ARG A 87 17.13 -10.57 -11.40
C ARG A 87 18.53 -10.13 -11.85
N GLU A 88 18.81 -8.83 -11.73
CA GLU A 88 20.11 -8.23 -12.05
C GLU A 88 21.16 -8.48 -10.95
N GLY A 89 20.79 -9.09 -9.83
CA GLY A 89 21.72 -9.37 -8.72
C GLY A 89 22.17 -8.14 -7.93
N LYS A 90 21.49 -7.00 -8.11
CA LYS A 90 21.74 -5.76 -7.32
C LYS A 90 21.39 -5.96 -5.85
N VAL A 91 20.36 -6.77 -5.59
CA VAL A 91 19.93 -7.15 -4.25
C VAL A 91 20.00 -8.67 -4.17
N LYS A 92 20.77 -9.18 -3.20
CA LYS A 92 20.94 -10.62 -2.99
C LYS A 92 19.75 -11.16 -2.19
N VAL A 93 19.10 -12.20 -2.68
CA VAL A 93 17.98 -12.84 -1.98
C VAL A 93 18.55 -13.77 -0.90
N LEU A 94 18.00 -13.68 0.31
CA LEU A 94 18.27 -14.62 1.40
C LEU A 94 16.95 -15.20 1.90
N THR A 95 16.94 -16.49 2.20
CA THR A 95 15.88 -17.10 2.99
C THR A 95 15.98 -16.66 4.45
N PRO A 96 14.88 -16.65 5.23
CA PRO A 96 14.95 -16.31 6.66
C PRO A 96 15.97 -17.15 7.45
N ARG A 97 16.11 -18.43 7.10
CA ARG A 97 17.09 -19.34 7.68
C ARG A 97 18.53 -18.94 7.35
N GLU A 98 18.82 -18.62 6.10
CA GLU A 98 20.15 -18.12 5.68
C GLU A 98 20.46 -16.77 6.32
N ALA A 99 19.47 -15.89 6.45
CA ALA A 99 19.63 -14.62 7.14
C ALA A 99 19.99 -14.83 8.61
N GLY A 100 19.35 -15.78 9.31
CA GLY A 100 19.69 -16.15 10.67
C GLY A 100 21.14 -16.62 10.83
N TYR A 101 21.58 -17.51 9.95
CA TYR A 101 22.99 -17.94 9.93
C TYR A 101 23.94 -16.79 9.62
N ALA A 102 23.57 -15.89 8.70
CA ALA A 102 24.41 -14.75 8.33
C ALA A 102 24.58 -13.75 9.47
N ILE A 103 23.54 -13.54 10.28
CA ILE A 103 23.60 -12.69 11.47
C ILE A 103 24.52 -13.30 12.54
N GLN A 104 24.37 -14.62 12.79
CA GLN A 104 25.14 -15.31 13.83
C GLN A 104 26.62 -15.54 13.46
N LEU A 105 26.90 -15.94 12.21
CA LEU A 105 28.23 -16.38 11.78
C LEU A 105 29.05 -15.26 11.12
N SER A 106 28.41 -14.43 10.29
CA SER A 106 29.12 -13.43 9.48
C SER A 106 29.00 -12.00 10.01
N ASN A 107 28.44 -11.83 11.22
CA ASN A 107 28.21 -10.55 11.88
C ASN A 107 27.61 -9.49 10.94
N LYS A 108 26.71 -9.91 10.05
CA LYS A 108 26.01 -8.99 9.14
C LYS A 108 24.92 -8.29 9.92
N THR A 109 24.80 -6.99 9.71
CA THR A 109 23.77 -6.21 10.41
C THR A 109 22.41 -6.40 9.74
N LEU A 110 21.42 -6.72 10.57
CA LEU A 110 20.02 -6.74 10.16
C LEU A 110 19.39 -5.37 10.40
N LEU A 111 18.90 -4.76 9.32
CA LEU A 111 18.14 -3.52 9.31
C LEU A 111 16.64 -3.84 9.27
N ASP A 112 15.95 -3.53 10.37
CA ASP A 112 14.49 -3.63 10.43
C ASP A 112 13.86 -2.30 10.00
N VAL A 113 13.14 -2.33 8.87
CA VAL A 113 12.48 -1.15 8.30
C VAL A 113 10.99 -1.05 8.64
N ARG A 114 10.50 -1.88 9.56
CA ARG A 114 9.09 -1.86 9.96
C ARG A 114 8.72 -0.60 10.74
N PRO A 115 7.44 -0.18 10.69
CA PRO A 115 6.94 0.91 11.51
C PRO A 115 6.99 0.52 12.99
N SER A 116 6.98 1.55 13.86
CA SER A 116 7.11 1.41 15.31
C SER A 116 6.08 0.44 15.92
N ILE A 117 4.85 0.40 15.41
CA ILE A 117 3.79 -0.49 15.91
C ILE A 117 4.13 -1.99 15.75
N GLU A 118 4.77 -2.37 14.64
CA GLU A 118 5.14 -3.76 14.37
C GLU A 118 6.43 -4.11 15.13
N HIS A 119 7.38 -3.18 15.17
CA HIS A 119 8.64 -3.38 15.90
C HIS A 119 8.42 -3.58 17.41
N LYS A 120 7.51 -2.80 18.03
CA LYS A 120 7.19 -2.93 19.47
C LYS A 120 6.64 -4.31 19.86
N LYS A 121 6.03 -5.04 18.92
CA LYS A 121 5.44 -6.36 19.18
C LYS A 121 6.51 -7.46 19.23
N ALA A 122 7.46 -7.42 18.29
CA ALA A 122 8.57 -8.36 18.23
C ALA A 122 9.65 -7.82 17.31
N TRP A 123 10.92 -8.05 17.64
CA TRP A 123 12.08 -7.72 16.82
C TRP A 123 13.13 -8.83 16.86
N VAL A 124 14.11 -8.77 15.96
CA VAL A 124 15.22 -9.75 15.94
C VAL A 124 16.35 -9.22 16.82
N LYS A 125 16.94 -10.09 17.63
CA LYS A 125 18.05 -9.75 18.51
C LYS A 125 19.22 -9.20 17.71
N GLY A 126 19.77 -8.07 18.15
CA GLY A 126 20.89 -7.39 17.47
C GLY A 126 20.52 -6.71 16.15
N SER A 127 19.23 -6.59 15.82
CA SER A 127 18.80 -5.78 14.69
C SER A 127 18.83 -4.29 15.01
N THR A 128 19.12 -3.48 14.00
CA THR A 128 18.99 -2.02 14.08
C THR A 128 17.66 -1.61 13.47
N TRP A 129 16.85 -0.91 14.26
CA TRP A 129 15.55 -0.43 13.82
C TRP A 129 15.66 0.98 13.22
N ILE A 130 15.27 1.12 11.94
CA ILE A 130 15.14 2.40 11.25
C ILE A 130 13.91 2.33 10.34
N PRO A 131 12.78 2.93 10.71
CA PRO A 131 11.53 2.80 9.95
C PRO A 131 11.60 3.58 8.63
N ILE A 132 11.25 2.92 7.53
CA ILE A 132 11.01 3.61 6.23
C ILE A 132 9.66 4.34 6.23
N PHE A 133 8.69 3.78 6.96
CA PHE A 133 7.37 4.38 7.14
C PHE A 133 7.07 4.54 8.62
N GLU A 134 6.51 5.68 8.98
CA GLU A 134 5.98 5.94 10.31
C GLU A 134 4.46 6.08 10.29
N VAL A 135 3.86 5.94 11.47
CA VAL A 135 2.42 6.14 11.65
C VAL A 135 2.15 7.63 11.48
N ASP A 136 1.24 7.95 10.57
CA ASP A 136 0.88 9.34 10.30
C ASP A 136 -0.21 9.80 11.26
N ASP A 137 0.20 10.34 12.41
CA ASP A 137 -0.70 10.91 13.42
C ASP A 137 -1.19 12.32 13.04
N ARG A 138 -0.72 12.87 11.91
CA ARG A 138 -1.10 14.22 11.48
C ARG A 138 -2.52 14.23 10.93
N LEU A 139 -3.39 15.02 11.54
CA LEU A 139 -4.75 15.27 11.07
C LEU A 139 -4.73 16.40 10.03
N ASP A 140 -4.18 16.13 8.85
CA ASP A 140 -4.20 17.08 7.74
C ASP A 140 -5.57 17.01 7.03
N PRO A 141 -6.31 18.13 6.89
CA PRO A 141 -7.67 18.12 6.33
C PRO A 141 -7.79 17.45 4.96
N GLY A 142 -6.73 17.47 4.14
CA GLY A 142 -6.70 16.83 2.82
C GLY A 142 -6.46 15.31 2.84
N THR A 143 -5.87 14.77 3.91
CA THR A 143 -5.59 13.32 4.03
C THR A 143 -6.59 12.61 4.94
N LEU A 144 -7.36 13.36 5.75
CA LEU A 144 -8.35 12.82 6.67
C LEU A 144 -9.44 12.01 5.95
N SER A 145 -9.94 12.51 4.81
CA SER A 145 -10.92 11.78 4.00
C SER A 145 -10.39 10.42 3.57
N ARG A 146 -9.14 10.37 3.08
CA ARG A 146 -8.47 9.13 2.68
C ARG A 146 -8.21 8.20 3.87
N LYS A 147 -7.86 8.73 5.05
CA LYS A 147 -7.73 7.94 6.28
C LYS A 147 -9.06 7.29 6.68
N ILE A 148 -10.16 8.05 6.62
CA ILE A 148 -11.51 7.56 6.91
C ILE A 148 -11.94 6.52 5.88
N THR A 149 -11.78 6.80 4.58
CA THR A 149 -12.10 5.83 3.52
C THR A 149 -11.30 4.55 3.70
N THR A 150 -9.99 4.63 3.93
CA THR A 150 -9.13 3.46 4.17
C THR A 150 -9.60 2.66 5.40
N PHE A 151 -9.97 3.35 6.48
CA PHE A 151 -10.51 2.72 7.68
C PHE A 151 -11.83 1.99 7.39
N MET A 152 -12.79 2.65 6.72
CA MET A 152 -14.09 2.09 6.36
C MET A 152 -13.98 0.91 5.38
N MET A 153 -13.05 0.98 4.43
CA MET A 153 -12.86 -0.05 3.39
C MET A 153 -12.13 -1.30 3.91
N GLY A 154 -11.82 -1.37 5.21
CA GLY A 154 -11.23 -2.55 5.86
C GLY A 154 -9.98 -2.28 6.70
N GLY A 155 -9.55 -1.02 6.83
CA GLY A 155 -8.45 -0.64 7.73
C GLY A 155 -8.76 -0.93 9.20
N TRP A 156 -10.02 -0.77 9.63
CA TRP A 156 -10.49 -1.19 10.95
C TRP A 156 -10.35 -2.71 11.19
N TRP A 157 -10.67 -3.51 10.18
CA TRP A 157 -10.62 -4.97 10.27
C TRP A 157 -9.18 -5.48 10.33
N SER A 158 -8.33 -4.97 9.43
CA SER A 158 -6.92 -5.35 9.29
C SER A 158 -5.98 -4.64 10.28
N GLY A 159 -6.44 -3.55 10.90
CA GLY A 159 -5.68 -2.72 11.83
C GLY A 159 -4.43 -2.08 11.24
N VAL A 160 -4.31 -2.01 9.92
CA VAL A 160 -3.15 -1.42 9.26
C VAL A 160 -3.26 0.11 9.40
N PRO A 161 -2.36 0.77 10.14
CA PRO A 161 -2.40 2.21 10.29
C PRO A 161 -2.09 2.90 8.97
N THR A 162 -2.56 4.14 8.80
CA THR A 162 -2.08 4.98 7.70
C THR A 162 -0.62 5.31 7.92
N LEU A 163 0.22 4.90 6.96
CA LEU A 163 1.67 5.05 7.02
C LEU A 163 2.11 6.20 6.11
N SER A 164 3.01 7.05 6.60
CA SER A 164 3.69 8.10 5.84
C SER A 164 5.17 7.79 5.71
N TYR A 165 5.79 8.26 4.62
CA TYR A 165 7.21 8.03 4.35
C TYR A 165 8.09 8.90 5.25
N ASN A 166 9.12 8.30 5.86
CA ASN A 166 10.08 9.02 6.67
C ASN A 166 11.21 9.60 5.81
N ASN A 167 11.21 10.92 5.62
CA ASN A 167 12.24 11.63 4.86
C ASN A 167 13.64 11.56 5.51
N GLN A 168 13.73 11.25 6.80
CA GLN A 168 14.99 11.15 7.54
C GLN A 168 15.62 9.75 7.47
N PHE A 169 14.95 8.78 6.83
CA PHE A 169 15.39 7.40 6.72
C PHE A 169 16.85 7.26 6.23
N LEU A 170 17.18 7.90 5.10
CA LEU A 170 18.53 7.83 4.53
C LEU A 170 19.58 8.52 5.39
N SER A 171 19.23 9.62 6.06
CA SER A 171 20.15 10.34 6.94
C SER A 171 20.54 9.48 8.15
N MET A 172 19.56 8.83 8.78
CA MET A 172 19.82 7.92 9.92
C MET A 172 20.68 6.72 9.53
N ILE A 173 20.52 6.22 8.29
CA ILE A 173 21.34 5.10 7.79
C ILE A 173 22.76 5.55 7.54
N LYS A 174 22.97 6.70 6.88
CA LYS A 174 24.31 7.23 6.61
C LYS A 174 25.10 7.53 7.88
N GLU A 175 24.41 7.94 8.95
CA GLU A 175 25.03 8.16 10.26
C GLU A 175 25.47 6.85 10.94
N LYS A 176 24.70 5.76 10.77
CA LYS A 176 24.94 4.48 11.46
C LYS A 176 25.76 3.48 10.66
N PHE A 177 25.72 3.54 9.34
CA PHE A 177 26.24 2.50 8.45
C PHE A 177 27.08 3.06 7.31
N SER A 178 28.27 2.47 7.12
CA SER A 178 29.12 2.71 5.96
C SER A 178 28.56 2.04 4.70
N GLU A 179 28.85 2.63 3.53
CA GLU A 179 28.31 2.21 2.23
C GLU A 179 28.74 0.78 1.82
N ASP A 180 29.91 0.34 2.27
CA ASP A 180 30.48 -0.98 1.99
C ASP A 180 29.96 -2.08 2.93
N MET A 181 29.21 -1.73 3.98
CA MET A 181 28.75 -2.69 4.96
C MET A 181 27.73 -3.67 4.35
N ASN A 182 27.79 -4.93 4.77
CA ASN A 182 26.80 -5.94 4.41
C ASN A 182 25.51 -5.72 5.22
N LEU A 183 24.46 -5.22 4.56
CA LEU A 183 23.19 -4.91 5.19
C LEU A 183 22.12 -5.92 4.75
N ILE A 184 21.56 -6.62 5.73
CA ILE A 184 20.37 -7.46 5.52
C ILE A 184 19.16 -6.59 5.83
N VAL A 185 18.25 -6.39 4.88
CA VAL A 185 17.07 -5.55 5.05
C VAL A 185 15.84 -6.43 5.15
N ALA A 186 15.08 -6.29 6.23
CA ALA A 186 13.88 -7.07 6.48
C ALA A 186 12.69 -6.18 6.84
N CYS A 187 11.50 -6.61 6.43
CA CYS A 187 10.23 -6.11 6.92
C CYS A 187 9.28 -7.28 7.19
N GLN A 188 8.00 -7.03 7.46
CA GLN A 188 7.08 -8.13 7.77
C GLN A 188 6.95 -9.13 6.59
N LYS A 189 6.54 -8.65 5.41
CA LYS A 189 6.23 -9.48 4.22
C LYS A 189 7.28 -9.42 3.10
N GLY A 190 8.26 -8.54 3.21
CA GLY A 190 9.33 -8.35 2.23
C GLY A 190 9.17 -7.17 1.24
N LEU A 191 7.97 -6.62 1.03
CA LEU A 191 7.77 -5.54 0.04
C LEU A 191 8.39 -4.20 0.46
N ARG A 192 8.16 -3.79 1.71
CA ARG A 192 8.72 -2.52 2.24
C ARG A 192 10.26 -2.55 2.28
N SER A 193 10.84 -3.71 2.53
CA SER A 193 12.30 -3.89 2.50
C SER A 193 12.86 -3.82 1.08
N LEU A 194 12.12 -4.23 0.04
CA LEU A 194 12.56 -4.02 -1.35
C LEU A 194 12.55 -2.55 -1.75
N ALA A 195 11.52 -1.81 -1.34
CA ALA A 195 11.49 -0.36 -1.49
C ALA A 195 12.68 0.31 -0.78
N ALA A 196 12.99 -0.13 0.45
CA ALA A 196 14.17 0.34 1.18
C ALA A 196 15.48 0.00 0.45
N CYS A 197 15.61 -1.21 -0.11
CA CYS A 197 16.78 -1.59 -0.90
C CYS A 197 16.96 -0.71 -2.15
N GLU A 198 15.87 -0.33 -2.84
CA GLU A 198 15.94 0.61 -3.98
C GLU A 198 16.54 1.96 -3.53
N LEU A 199 16.06 2.50 -2.41
CA LEU A 199 16.56 3.76 -1.85
C LEU A 199 18.02 3.67 -1.42
N LEU A 200 18.41 2.57 -0.78
CA LEU A 200 19.78 2.33 -0.34
C LEU A 200 20.73 2.15 -1.52
N TYR A 201 20.31 1.41 -2.54
CA TYR A 201 21.09 1.22 -3.76
C TYR A 201 21.35 2.54 -4.47
N ASN A 202 20.32 3.39 -4.56
CA ASN A 202 20.45 4.74 -5.12
C ASN A 202 21.33 5.67 -4.27
N ALA A 203 21.45 5.39 -2.96
CA ALA A 203 22.29 6.15 -2.04
C ALA A 203 23.76 5.68 -2.03
N GLY A 204 24.12 4.61 -2.74
CA GLY A 204 25.50 4.13 -2.88
C GLY A 204 25.76 2.73 -2.30
N TYR A 205 24.83 2.18 -1.51
CA TYR A 205 25.01 0.88 -0.85
C TYR A 205 24.92 -0.27 -1.87
N ARG A 206 25.99 -1.09 -1.95
CA ARG A 206 26.06 -2.21 -2.91
C ARG A 206 25.83 -3.58 -2.27
N ASN A 207 26.18 -3.74 -1.00
CA ASN A 207 26.10 -5.01 -0.29
C ASN A 207 24.75 -5.20 0.41
N LEU A 208 23.67 -5.22 -0.39
CA LEU A 208 22.30 -5.31 0.08
C LEU A 208 21.77 -6.74 -0.04
N PHE A 209 21.19 -7.25 1.05
CA PHE A 209 20.56 -8.55 1.12
C PHE A 209 19.10 -8.39 1.52
N TRP A 210 18.18 -8.99 0.78
CA TRP A 210 16.75 -8.93 1.04
C TRP A 210 16.25 -10.29 1.56
N VAL A 211 15.50 -10.25 2.66
CA VAL A 211 14.88 -11.46 3.22
C VAL A 211 13.60 -11.80 2.47
N GLN A 212 13.60 -12.93 1.77
CA GLN A 212 12.46 -13.42 1.02
C GLN A 212 11.29 -13.73 1.95
N GLY A 213 10.12 -13.15 1.63
CA GLY A 213 8.91 -13.30 2.46
C GLY A 213 8.94 -12.52 3.78
N GLY A 214 10.04 -11.80 4.07
CA GLY A 214 10.21 -11.02 5.30
C GLY A 214 10.27 -11.87 6.57
N LEU A 215 10.07 -11.22 7.71
CA LEU A 215 10.09 -11.83 9.04
C LEU A 215 8.89 -12.76 9.27
N GLU A 216 7.82 -12.61 8.49
CA GLU A 216 6.63 -13.46 8.55
C GLU A 216 6.92 -14.91 8.11
N ALA A 217 7.82 -15.07 7.13
CA ALA A 217 8.22 -16.38 6.62
C ALA A 217 9.17 -17.13 7.57
N ALA A 218 9.84 -16.42 8.48
CA ALA A 218 10.81 -16.99 9.41
C ALA A 218 10.13 -17.94 10.41
N LYS A 219 10.74 -19.11 10.66
CA LYS A 219 10.33 -19.94 11.80
C LYS A 219 10.90 -19.36 13.10
N GLU A 220 10.25 -19.70 14.21
CA GLU A 220 10.61 -19.22 15.55
C GLU A 220 12.06 -19.55 15.94
N GLU A 221 12.61 -20.65 15.40
CA GLU A 221 13.96 -21.14 15.67
C GLU A 221 15.01 -20.57 14.71
N GLU A 222 14.60 -19.98 13.59
CA GLU A 222 15.52 -19.52 12.54
C GLU A 222 16.11 -18.14 12.87
N LEU A 223 15.36 -17.31 13.61
CA LEU A 223 15.77 -15.98 14.03
C LEU A 223 15.56 -15.84 15.53
N VAL A 224 16.62 -15.42 16.24
CA VAL A 224 16.52 -15.14 17.67
C VAL A 224 15.67 -13.90 17.86
N LYS A 225 14.44 -14.07 18.37
CA LYS A 225 13.51 -12.97 18.62
C LYS A 225 13.67 -12.36 20.00
N GLU A 226 13.23 -11.12 20.10
CA GLU A 226 13.00 -10.39 21.33
C GLU A 226 11.62 -9.72 21.25
N GLY A 227 10.91 -9.65 22.38
CA GLY A 227 9.58 -9.06 22.48
C GLY A 227 8.45 -10.05 22.84
N PRO A 228 7.25 -9.50 23.15
CA PRO A 228 6.12 -10.25 23.71
C PRO A 228 5.44 -11.20 22.72
N GLN A 229 5.49 -10.92 21.41
CA GLN A 229 4.78 -11.71 20.39
C GLN A 229 5.75 -12.49 19.47
N PRO A 230 5.26 -13.53 18.77
CA PRO A 230 5.99 -14.17 17.68
C PRO A 230 6.21 -13.20 16.50
N LEU A 231 7.36 -13.30 15.82
CA LEU A 231 7.68 -12.47 14.65
C LEU A 231 6.62 -12.58 13.54
N LYS A 232 5.99 -13.77 13.40
CA LYS A 232 4.94 -14.02 12.41
C LYS A 232 3.70 -13.16 12.60
N PHE A 233 3.35 -12.85 13.84
CA PHE A 233 2.13 -12.11 14.18
C PHE A 233 2.38 -10.61 14.38
N ALA A 234 3.63 -10.18 14.39
CA ALA A 234 3.98 -8.78 14.65
C ALA A 234 3.39 -7.79 13.63
N GLY A 235 3.08 -8.23 12.40
CA GLY A 235 2.42 -7.41 11.39
C GLY A 235 0.91 -7.60 11.27
N LEU A 236 0.31 -8.43 12.12
CA LEU A 236 -1.14 -8.49 12.25
C LEU A 236 -1.64 -7.33 13.12
N GLY A 237 -2.88 -6.89 12.89
CA GLY A 237 -3.48 -5.79 13.63
C GLY A 237 -5.00 -5.84 13.61
N GLY A 238 -5.59 -4.96 14.42
CA GLY A 238 -7.02 -4.66 14.38
C GLY A 238 -7.91 -5.78 14.89
N VAL A 239 -9.17 -5.74 14.47
CA VAL A 239 -10.17 -6.71 14.92
C VAL A 239 -9.87 -8.13 14.44
N SER A 240 -9.20 -8.26 13.28
CA SER A 240 -8.80 -9.56 12.75
C SER A 240 -7.79 -10.30 13.65
N GLU A 241 -6.86 -9.58 14.27
CA GLU A 241 -5.92 -10.14 15.25
C GLU A 241 -6.66 -10.60 16.52
N PHE A 242 -7.60 -9.79 17.02
CA PHE A 242 -8.38 -10.12 18.21
C PHE A 242 -9.26 -11.37 17.98
N LEU A 243 -9.91 -11.46 16.83
CA LEU A 243 -10.81 -12.58 16.51
C LEU A 243 -10.10 -13.84 16.01
N GLY A 244 -8.79 -13.79 15.74
CA GLY A 244 -8.07 -14.96 15.24
C GLY A 244 -8.36 -15.31 13.79
N TRP A 245 -8.90 -14.38 13.03
CA TRP A 245 -9.47 -14.67 11.71
C TRP A 245 -8.38 -14.85 10.63
N THR A 246 -7.14 -14.47 10.93
CA THR A 246 -6.04 -14.51 9.96
C THR A 246 -5.55 -15.93 9.70
N ASP A 247 -5.14 -16.23 8.47
CA ASP A 247 -4.65 -17.57 8.08
C ASP A 247 -3.50 -18.05 8.95
N GLN A 248 -2.64 -17.13 9.38
CA GLN A 248 -1.51 -17.43 10.24
C GLN A 248 -1.94 -17.86 11.65
N GLN A 249 -2.92 -17.16 12.24
CA GLN A 249 -3.45 -17.52 13.55
C GLN A 249 -4.23 -18.83 13.49
N ARG A 250 -4.96 -19.11 12.39
CA ARG A 250 -5.63 -20.39 12.18
C ARG A 250 -4.64 -21.54 12.02
N ALA A 251 -3.55 -21.32 11.29
CA ALA A 251 -2.49 -22.31 11.13
C ALA A 251 -1.74 -22.61 12.44
N ALA A 252 -1.57 -21.62 13.32
CA ALA A 252 -1.02 -21.82 14.66
C ALA A 252 -2.04 -22.49 15.60
N ALA A 253 -3.30 -22.05 15.58
CA ALA A 253 -4.40 -22.64 16.33
C ALA A 253 -4.58 -24.14 16.03
N ALA A 254 -4.43 -24.53 14.76
CA ALA A 254 -4.50 -25.91 14.34
C ALA A 254 -3.42 -26.80 14.99
N LYS A 255 -2.30 -26.21 15.42
CA LYS A 255 -1.21 -26.92 16.09
C LYS A 255 -1.37 -26.94 17.61
N GLU A 256 -2.00 -25.93 18.19
CA GLU A 256 -2.13 -25.74 19.65
C GLU A 256 -3.37 -26.42 20.29
N GLY A 257 -4.20 -27.09 19.50
CA GLY A 257 -5.27 -27.99 19.99
C GLY A 257 -6.57 -27.30 20.41
N TRP A 258 -7.39 -27.99 21.22
CA TRP A 258 -8.77 -27.59 21.55
C TRP A 258 -8.89 -26.29 22.36
N GLY A 259 -7.92 -25.98 23.23
CA GLY A 259 -7.98 -24.79 24.09
C GLY A 259 -8.02 -23.49 23.30
N TYR A 260 -7.30 -23.44 22.17
CA TYR A 260 -7.27 -22.27 21.30
C TYR A 260 -8.60 -22.05 20.56
N ARG A 261 -9.32 -23.14 20.24
CA ARG A 261 -10.66 -23.07 19.63
C ARG A 261 -11.70 -22.53 20.61
N LEU A 262 -11.64 -22.95 21.88
CA LEU A 262 -12.53 -22.46 22.93
C LEU A 262 -12.34 -20.96 23.20
N LEU A 263 -11.10 -20.48 23.23
CA LEU A 263 -10.80 -19.05 23.37
C LEU A 263 -11.44 -18.21 22.26
N PHE A 264 -11.39 -18.68 21.01
CA PHE A 264 -12.07 -17.97 19.91
C PHE A 264 -13.59 -18.03 20.01
N SER A 265 -14.15 -19.19 20.35
CA SER A 265 -15.59 -19.31 20.60
C SER A 265 -16.04 -18.34 21.70
N ALA A 266 -15.27 -18.22 22.79
CA ALA A 266 -15.55 -17.28 23.87
C ALA A 266 -15.49 -15.81 23.41
N ARG A 267 -14.48 -15.43 22.61
CA ARG A 267 -14.39 -14.08 22.03
C ARG A 267 -15.58 -13.78 21.11
N LEU A 268 -15.98 -14.74 20.29
CA LEU A 268 -17.12 -14.62 19.38
C LEU A 268 -18.43 -14.41 20.15
N VAL A 269 -18.67 -15.22 21.19
CA VAL A 269 -19.83 -15.07 22.09
C VAL A 269 -19.80 -13.68 22.76
N GLY A 270 -18.62 -13.23 23.21
CA GLY A 270 -18.46 -11.88 23.75
C GLY A 270 -18.88 -10.78 22.77
N VAL A 271 -18.55 -10.91 21.48
CA VAL A 271 -19.00 -9.95 20.45
C VAL A 271 -20.51 -9.95 20.30
N PHE A 272 -21.16 -11.11 20.31
CA PHE A 272 -22.62 -11.20 20.27
C PHE A 272 -23.27 -10.52 21.48
N LEU A 273 -22.75 -10.77 22.68
CA LEU A 273 -23.26 -10.14 23.91
C LEU A 273 -23.13 -8.61 23.87
N VAL A 274 -22.01 -8.09 23.34
CA VAL A 274 -21.83 -6.64 23.17
C VAL A 274 -22.79 -6.07 22.13
N ALA A 275 -23.02 -6.77 21.02
CA ALA A 275 -23.97 -6.35 19.99
C ALA A 275 -25.39 -6.30 20.52
N ASP A 276 -25.81 -7.32 21.29
CA ASP A 276 -27.12 -7.37 21.94
C ASP A 276 -27.27 -6.24 22.96
N ALA A 277 -26.24 -5.98 23.78
CA ALA A 277 -26.26 -4.88 24.74
C ALA A 277 -26.37 -3.51 24.04
N LEU A 278 -25.64 -3.30 22.93
CA LEU A 278 -25.73 -2.09 22.12
C LEU A 278 -27.11 -1.94 21.47
N PHE A 279 -27.71 -3.03 21.00
CA PHE A 279 -29.05 -3.03 20.41
C PHE A 279 -30.11 -2.64 21.46
N ILE A 280 -30.06 -3.24 22.64
CA ILE A 280 -30.96 -2.91 23.76
C ILE A 280 -30.77 -1.46 24.19
N GLY A 281 -29.51 -1.01 24.33
CA GLY A 281 -29.18 0.38 24.65
C GLY A 281 -29.72 1.37 23.62
N ALA A 282 -29.57 1.09 22.33
CA ALA A 282 -30.10 1.93 21.26
C ALA A 282 -31.63 2.02 21.29
N GLN A 283 -32.33 0.91 21.59
CA GLN A 283 -33.78 0.93 21.77
C GLN A 283 -34.21 1.77 22.96
N GLN A 284 -33.45 1.75 24.05
CA GLN A 284 -33.76 2.52 25.26
C GLN A 284 -33.51 4.03 25.05
N VAL A 285 -32.43 4.39 24.36
CA VAL A 285 -32.15 5.77 23.95
C VAL A 285 -33.21 6.27 22.95
N GLY A 286 -33.64 5.44 22.00
CA GLY A 286 -34.70 5.80 21.06
C GLY A 286 -36.01 6.15 21.75
N ARG A 287 -36.40 5.37 22.78
CA ARG A 287 -37.57 5.66 23.62
C ARG A 287 -37.41 6.98 24.39
N TYR A 288 -36.24 7.23 24.97
CA TYR A 288 -35.96 8.45 25.72
C TYR A 288 -35.98 9.71 24.84
N ILE A 289 -35.45 9.63 23.61
CA ILE A 289 -35.50 10.74 22.64
C ILE A 289 -36.95 11.01 22.19
N GLN A 290 -37.77 9.98 22.02
CA GLN A 290 -39.20 10.16 21.71
C GLN A 290 -39.93 10.90 22.84
N GLU A 291 -39.63 10.56 24.09
CA GLU A 291 -40.24 11.17 25.28
C GLU A 291 -39.86 12.66 25.44
N ILE A 292 -38.60 13.03 25.16
CA ILE A 292 -38.15 14.43 25.14
C ILE A 292 -38.80 15.22 24.00
N ARG A 293 -39.07 14.58 22.85
CA ARG A 293 -39.64 15.25 21.67
C ARG A 293 -41.16 15.46 21.78
N SER A 294 -41.83 14.70 22.65
CA SER A 294 -43.27 14.83 22.91
C SER A 294 -43.63 15.89 23.95
N HIS A 295 -42.64 16.48 24.63
CA HIS A 295 -42.78 17.63 25.53
C HIS A 295 -42.35 18.93 24.84
#